data_AF-A0A1I3GVS0-F1
#
_entry.id   AF-A0A1I3GVS0-F1
#
_cell.length_a   1.000
_cell.length_b   1.000
_cell.length_c   1.000
_cell.angle_alpha   90.00
_cell.angle_beta   90.00
_cell.angle_gamma   90.00
#
_symmetry.space_group_name_H-M   'P 1'
#
loop_
_entity.id
_entity.type
_entity.pdbx_description
1 polymer ?
#
loop_
_entity_poly.entity_id
_entity_poly.type
_entity_poly.pdbx_seq_one_letter_code
_entity_poly.pdbx_strand_id
1 'polypeptide(L)'
;MNRQNLLWAAAAIVVAGAAVSGVLLSSGPGSGHNSSAQQPASSLAGDASSVQNSKVNTMSSSTPADFQAQLEAYGLKRGQLSADARRTEAQRLIDELKQGAQAGTIDPRHASDLADMLWPDAEPDATKRVARSDALHQTLRDIAMPPVTPSPQREQQDQSYAVASRQVIADVTSSVSDRTEQRVQIDERLRDLRKRIYGDADAGRSR
;
A
#
# COMPACT_ATOMS: atom_id res chain seq x y z
N MET A 1 -11.34 -26.08 -39.48
CA MET A 1 -12.03 -24.78 -39.28
C MET A 1 -12.43 -24.66 -37.82
N ASN A 2 -11.85 -23.71 -37.07
CA ASN A 2 -12.53 -23.10 -35.93
C ASN A 2 -11.83 -21.78 -35.59
N ARG A 3 -12.56 -20.67 -35.69
CA ARG A 3 -12.08 -19.30 -35.40
C ARG A 3 -12.62 -18.90 -34.03
N GLN A 4 -11.75 -18.55 -33.10
CA GLN A 4 -12.15 -17.84 -31.87
C GLN A 4 -11.49 -16.48 -31.86
N ASN A 5 -12.34 -15.46 -32.01
CA ASN A 5 -12.02 -14.05 -31.88
C ASN A 5 -11.81 -13.73 -30.39
N LEU A 6 -10.68 -13.11 -30.05
CA LEU A 6 -10.54 -12.37 -28.79
C LEU A 6 -10.16 -10.93 -29.11
N LEU A 7 -11.15 -10.06 -28.93
CA LEU A 7 -11.03 -8.61 -28.88
C LEU A 7 -10.30 -8.23 -27.59
N TRP A 8 -9.24 -7.43 -27.68
CA TRP A 8 -8.73 -6.69 -26.52
C TRP A 8 -8.43 -5.24 -26.89
N ALA A 9 -9.01 -4.37 -26.05
CA ALA A 9 -9.05 -2.93 -26.15
C ALA A 9 -7.71 -2.29 -25.77
N ALA A 10 -7.32 -1.24 -26.51
CA ALA A 10 -6.19 -0.39 -26.18
C ALA A 10 -6.61 0.64 -25.12
N ALA A 11 -6.00 0.59 -23.93
CA ALA A 11 -6.08 1.65 -22.94
C ALA A 11 -4.97 2.68 -23.18
N ALA A 12 -5.35 3.93 -23.46
CA ALA A 12 -4.45 5.06 -23.53
C ALA A 12 -4.29 5.67 -22.12
N ILE A 13 -3.07 5.74 -21.61
CA ILE A 13 -2.75 6.48 -20.38
C ILE A 13 -2.16 7.83 -20.79
N VAL A 14 -2.85 8.90 -20.39
CA VAL A 14 -2.39 10.29 -20.49
C VAL A 14 -1.77 10.66 -19.14
N VAL A 15 -0.48 10.99 -19.12
CA VAL A 15 0.18 11.57 -17.94
C VAL A 15 0.41 13.05 -18.21
N ALA A 16 -0.34 13.90 -17.50
CA ALA A 16 -0.15 15.35 -17.50
C ALA A 16 0.90 15.72 -16.45
N GLY A 17 1.95 16.41 -16.88
CA GLY A 17 2.94 17.03 -16.00
C GLY A 17 2.45 18.36 -15.44
N ALA A 18 2.88 18.69 -14.23
CA ALA A 18 2.80 20.05 -13.68
C ALA A 18 4.13 20.38 -12.98
N ALA A 19 4.88 21.30 -13.59
CA ALA A 19 6.00 21.99 -12.98
C ALA A 19 5.50 23.36 -12.49
N VAL A 20 5.91 23.78 -11.29
CA VAL A 20 5.86 25.19 -10.90
C VAL A 20 7.09 25.54 -10.06
N SER A 21 7.93 26.41 -10.61
CA SER A 21 8.99 27.15 -9.92
C SER A 21 8.43 28.44 -9.32
N GLY A 22 9.04 28.96 -8.24
CA GLY A 22 8.82 30.33 -7.79
C GLY A 22 9.54 30.67 -6.47
N VAL A 23 10.41 31.67 -6.53
CA VAL A 23 11.35 32.17 -5.50
C VAL A 23 10.81 33.45 -4.81
N LEU A 24 11.35 33.78 -3.60
CA LEU A 24 11.75 35.11 -3.06
C LEU A 24 11.41 35.19 -1.54
N LEU A 25 12.39 35.16 -0.61
CA LEU A 25 13.26 36.22 -0.06
C LEU A 25 12.62 37.19 0.97
N SER A 26 13.20 37.15 2.19
CA SER A 26 13.67 38.29 3.01
C SER A 26 12.97 38.66 4.34
N SER A 27 13.84 39.12 5.27
CA SER A 27 13.64 39.96 6.48
C SER A 27 13.28 39.23 7.78
N GLY A 28 13.95 39.36 8.94
CA GLY A 28 15.02 40.21 9.47
C GLY A 28 14.95 40.14 11.02
N PRO A 29 16.04 40.31 11.81
CA PRO A 29 16.08 40.00 13.25
C PRO A 29 15.78 41.21 14.15
N GLY A 30 15.36 40.98 15.40
CA GLY A 30 15.16 42.04 16.40
C GLY A 30 15.44 41.56 17.83
N SER A 31 16.54 42.04 18.40
CA SER A 31 16.91 41.94 19.82
C SER A 31 16.29 43.09 20.61
N GLY A 32 15.93 42.87 21.89
CA GLY A 32 15.46 43.96 22.77
C GLY A 32 15.21 43.55 24.24
N HIS A 33 16.29 43.65 25.03
CA HIS A 33 16.48 43.88 26.47
C HIS A 33 15.32 43.87 27.53
N ASN A 34 15.58 43.14 28.62
CA ASN A 34 15.70 43.51 30.07
C ASN A 34 14.66 44.51 30.67
N SER A 35 14.08 44.43 31.87
CA SER A 35 14.40 43.86 33.19
C SER A 35 13.13 43.96 34.07
N SER A 36 13.00 43.15 35.13
CA SER A 36 12.59 43.56 36.50
C SER A 36 12.41 42.34 37.40
N ALA A 37 13.25 42.25 38.43
CA ALA A 37 13.16 41.28 39.51
C ALA A 37 12.27 41.82 40.64
N GLN A 38 11.48 40.96 41.28
CA GLN A 38 11.34 40.94 42.75
C GLN A 38 10.48 39.75 43.21
N GLN A 39 11.10 38.83 43.95
CA GLN A 39 10.43 38.04 44.99
C GLN A 39 10.31 38.92 46.25
N PRO A 40 9.35 38.63 47.16
CA PRO A 40 9.74 37.80 48.31
C PRO A 40 8.70 36.74 48.72
N ALA A 41 9.17 35.81 49.54
CA ALA A 41 8.53 34.59 50.00
C ALA A 41 7.46 34.79 51.10
N SER A 42 6.47 33.89 51.15
CA SER A 42 6.30 32.88 52.22
C SER A 42 4.84 32.40 52.40
N SER A 43 4.68 31.07 52.44
CA SER A 43 3.71 30.29 53.24
C SER A 43 2.21 30.34 52.88
N LEU A 44 1.62 29.22 52.43
CA LEU A 44 1.03 28.16 53.26
C LEU A 44 0.00 27.35 52.43
N ALA A 45 0.09 26.02 52.53
CA ALA A 45 -0.99 25.02 52.43
C ALA A 45 -1.89 24.93 51.16
N GLY A 46 -1.86 23.74 50.56
CA GLY A 46 -3.09 23.02 50.28
C GLY A 46 -3.56 22.98 48.83
N ASP A 47 -3.96 21.76 48.44
CA ASP A 47 -4.87 21.43 47.34
C ASP A 47 -4.35 21.44 45.89
N ALA A 48 -3.97 20.22 45.51
CA ALA A 48 -4.67 19.44 44.50
C ALA A 48 -4.52 19.82 43.02
N SER A 49 -4.18 18.76 42.28
CA SER A 49 -4.65 18.51 40.92
C SER A 49 -4.04 19.38 39.83
N SER A 50 -2.80 19.01 39.51
CA SER A 50 -2.32 19.00 38.13
C SER A 50 -3.25 18.12 37.28
N VAL A 51 -4.31 18.71 36.74
CA VAL A 51 -5.06 18.16 35.60
C VAL A 51 -4.49 18.82 34.36
N GLN A 52 -3.27 18.45 34.01
CA GLN A 52 -2.82 18.58 32.63
C GLN A 52 -3.58 17.52 31.83
N ASN A 53 -4.77 17.89 31.37
CA ASN A 53 -5.55 17.10 30.42
C ASN A 53 -4.84 17.15 29.05
N SER A 54 -3.68 16.50 28.97
CA SER A 54 -3.04 16.18 27.71
C SER A 54 -3.80 14.98 27.17
N LYS A 55 -4.72 15.25 26.25
CA LYS A 55 -5.25 14.31 25.27
C LYS A 55 -4.06 13.80 24.45
N VAL A 56 -3.26 12.92 25.04
CA VAL A 56 -2.21 12.19 24.34
C VAL A 56 -2.92 11.07 23.62
N ASN A 57 -3.47 11.41 22.46
CA ASN A 57 -3.81 10.43 21.44
C ASN A 57 -2.48 9.97 20.81
N THR A 58 -1.58 9.40 21.62
CA THR A 58 -0.53 8.55 21.08
C THR A 58 -1.25 7.31 20.59
N MET A 59 -1.44 7.24 19.28
CA MET A 59 -1.31 5.96 18.60
C MET A 59 0.07 5.43 18.99
N SER A 60 0.13 4.80 20.16
CA SER A 60 1.29 4.08 20.61
C SER A 60 1.36 2.94 19.62
N SER A 61 2.27 3.08 18.65
CA SER A 61 2.64 2.03 17.73
C SER A 61 2.99 0.83 18.60
N SER A 62 2.02 -0.07 18.77
CA SER A 62 2.17 -1.22 19.66
C SER A 62 3.33 -2.01 19.11
N THR A 63 4.36 -2.20 19.93
CA THR A 63 5.49 -3.00 19.48
C THR A 63 5.01 -4.43 19.25
N PRO A 64 5.73 -5.25 18.47
CA PRO A 64 5.33 -6.65 18.27
C PRO A 64 5.20 -7.43 19.59
N ALA A 65 6.05 -7.12 20.58
CA ALA A 65 5.97 -7.71 21.92
C ALA A 65 4.69 -7.30 22.65
N ASP A 66 4.27 -6.03 22.52
CA ASP A 66 3.02 -5.54 23.11
C ASP A 66 1.79 -6.23 22.48
N PHE A 67 1.81 -6.46 21.17
CA PHE A 67 0.72 -7.17 20.50
C PHE A 67 0.61 -8.63 20.96
N GLN A 68 1.75 -9.34 21.03
CA GLN A 68 1.77 -10.73 21.47
C GLN A 68 1.22 -10.88 22.90
N ALA A 69 1.63 -10.00 23.82
CA ALA A 69 1.12 -9.99 25.18
C ALA A 69 -0.40 -9.75 25.24
N GLN A 70 -0.93 -8.88 24.36
CA GLN A 70 -2.37 -8.64 24.27
C GLN A 70 -3.15 -9.83 23.72
N LEU A 71 -2.60 -10.52 22.71
CA LEU A 71 -3.20 -11.73 22.15
C LEU A 71 -3.25 -12.86 23.20
N GLU A 72 -2.18 -13.04 23.97
CA GLU A 72 -2.12 -14.01 25.07
C GLU A 72 -3.11 -13.65 26.17
N ALA A 73 -3.15 -12.38 26.59
CA ALA A 73 -4.12 -11.90 27.58
C ALA A 73 -5.56 -12.10 27.10
N TYR A 74 -5.84 -11.90 25.81
CA TYR A 74 -7.13 -12.22 25.21
C TYR A 74 -7.45 -13.70 25.33
N GLY A 75 -6.53 -14.59 24.93
CA GLY A 75 -6.71 -16.05 25.05
C GLY A 75 -7.05 -16.51 26.46
N LEU A 76 -6.40 -15.95 27.48
CA LEU A 76 -6.62 -16.28 28.89
C LEU A 76 -8.01 -15.84 29.39
N LYS A 77 -8.48 -14.64 29.01
CA LYS A 77 -9.76 -14.09 29.47
C LYS A 77 -10.95 -14.48 28.57
N ARG A 78 -10.69 -15.01 27.36
CA ARG A 78 -11.71 -15.26 26.32
C ARG A 78 -12.93 -16.00 26.83
N GLY A 79 -12.74 -17.07 27.62
CA GLY A 79 -13.85 -17.88 28.15
C GLY A 79 -14.73 -17.17 29.19
N GLN A 80 -14.24 -16.06 29.76
CA GLN A 80 -14.93 -15.27 30.78
C GLN A 80 -15.65 -14.05 30.18
N LEU A 81 -15.38 -13.74 28.91
CA LEU A 81 -15.98 -12.60 28.21
C LEU A 81 -17.36 -12.95 27.65
N SER A 82 -18.27 -11.97 27.66
CA SER A 82 -19.53 -12.06 26.93
C SER A 82 -19.28 -12.16 25.42
N ALA A 83 -20.26 -12.63 24.66
CA ALA A 83 -20.13 -12.74 23.20
C ALA A 83 -19.82 -11.39 22.53
N ASP A 84 -20.47 -10.32 22.99
CA ASP A 84 -20.20 -8.97 22.46
C ASP A 84 -18.82 -8.46 22.86
N ALA A 85 -18.37 -8.72 24.10
CA ALA A 85 -17.03 -8.35 24.53
C ALA A 85 -15.94 -9.12 23.75
N ARG A 86 -16.16 -10.42 23.47
CA ARG A 86 -15.28 -11.20 22.60
C ARG A 86 -15.22 -10.63 21.20
N ARG A 87 -16.36 -10.21 20.64
CA ARG A 87 -16.44 -9.60 19.31
C ARG A 87 -15.65 -8.30 19.24
N THR A 88 -15.90 -7.39 20.18
CA THR A 88 -15.23 -6.09 20.23
C THR A 88 -13.72 -6.25 20.38
N GLU A 89 -13.27 -7.11 21.29
CA GLU A 89 -11.84 -7.31 21.53
C GLU A 89 -11.14 -8.00 20.36
N ALA A 90 -11.77 -9.02 19.75
CA ALA A 90 -11.22 -9.68 18.56
C ALA A 90 -11.13 -8.73 17.37
N GLN A 91 -12.14 -7.87 17.16
CA GLN A 91 -12.11 -6.85 16.11
C GLN A 91 -10.99 -5.83 16.35
N ARG A 92 -10.79 -5.39 17.60
CA ARG A 92 -9.69 -4.50 17.97
C ARG A 92 -8.32 -5.12 17.63
N LEU A 93 -8.13 -6.39 18.00
CA LEU A 93 -6.88 -7.11 17.70
C LEU A 93 -6.66 -7.27 16.19
N ILE A 94 -7.72 -7.54 15.40
CA ILE A 94 -7.63 -7.58 13.93
C ILE A 94 -7.23 -6.22 13.35
N ASP A 95 -7.79 -5.13 13.86
CA ASP A 95 -7.44 -3.78 13.41
C ASP A 95 -5.98 -3.43 13.76
N GLU A 96 -5.49 -3.88 14.91
CA GLU A 96 -4.08 -3.73 15.32
C GLU A 96 -3.13 -4.56 14.47
N LEU A 97 -3.50 -5.78 14.09
CA LEU A 97 -2.73 -6.60 13.13
C LEU A 97 -2.57 -5.87 11.80
N LYS A 98 -3.67 -5.30 11.28
CA LYS A 98 -3.64 -4.51 10.05
C LYS A 98 -2.74 -3.28 10.18
N GLN A 99 -2.85 -2.53 11.27
CA GLN A 99 -2.03 -1.34 11.50
C GLN A 99 -0.55 -1.69 11.69
N GLY A 100 -0.24 -2.74 12.44
CA GLY A 100 1.13 -3.22 12.63
C GLY A 100 1.77 -3.69 11.33
N ALA A 101 1.00 -4.38 10.47
CA ALA A 101 1.44 -4.75 9.13
C ALA A 101 1.71 -3.51 8.25
N GLN A 102 0.83 -2.51 8.28
CA GLN A 102 1.03 -1.25 7.55
C GLN A 102 2.25 -0.46 8.04
N ALA A 103 2.53 -0.50 9.34
CA ALA A 103 3.69 0.15 9.95
C ALA A 103 5.00 -0.66 9.78
N GLY A 104 4.93 -1.87 9.24
CA GLY A 104 6.08 -2.77 9.11
C GLY A 104 6.58 -3.35 10.44
N THR A 105 5.81 -3.22 11.52
CA THR A 105 6.15 -3.80 12.82
C THR A 105 5.77 -5.27 12.91
N ILE A 106 4.70 -5.68 12.21
CA ILE A 106 4.24 -7.07 12.13
C ILE A 106 4.39 -7.56 10.69
N ASP A 107 4.95 -8.75 10.49
CA ASP A 107 4.99 -9.35 9.16
C ASP A 107 3.55 -9.60 8.64
N PRO A 108 3.18 -9.16 7.42
CA PRO A 108 1.79 -9.25 6.96
C PRO A 108 1.29 -10.70 6.75
N ARG A 109 2.19 -11.67 6.51
CA ARG A 109 1.80 -13.09 6.40
C ARG A 109 1.49 -13.63 7.78
N HIS A 110 2.36 -13.36 8.75
CA HIS A 110 2.09 -13.70 10.15
C HIS A 110 0.81 -13.02 10.68
N ALA A 111 0.57 -11.76 10.32
CA ALA A 111 -0.66 -11.05 10.67
C ALA A 111 -1.92 -11.72 10.10
N SER A 112 -1.82 -12.33 8.92
CA SER A 112 -2.93 -13.10 8.31
C SER A 112 -3.26 -14.34 9.14
N ASP A 113 -2.25 -15.12 9.52
CA ASP A 113 -2.43 -16.34 10.32
C ASP A 113 -3.04 -16.03 11.70
N LEU A 114 -2.63 -14.92 12.32
CA LEU A 114 -3.17 -14.46 13.60
C LEU A 114 -4.62 -13.99 13.47
N ALA A 115 -4.98 -13.33 12.36
CA ALA A 115 -6.35 -12.89 12.11
C ALA A 115 -7.33 -14.06 11.94
N ASP A 116 -6.91 -15.17 11.34
CA ASP A 116 -7.72 -16.37 11.17
C ASP A 116 -8.19 -16.98 12.50
N MET A 117 -7.38 -16.86 13.53
CA MET A 117 -7.75 -17.30 14.89
C MET A 117 -8.78 -16.38 15.56
N LEU A 118 -8.85 -15.10 15.15
CA LEU A 118 -9.69 -14.07 15.76
C LEU A 118 -11.07 -13.96 15.08
N TRP A 119 -11.15 -14.28 13.79
CA TRP A 119 -12.38 -14.18 13.00
C TRP A 119 -13.61 -14.92 13.57
N PRO A 120 -13.48 -16.11 14.21
CA PRO A 120 -14.61 -16.79 14.84
C PRO A 120 -15.33 -15.98 15.91
N ASP A 121 -14.60 -15.13 16.63
CA ASP A 121 -15.18 -14.24 17.65
C ASP A 121 -15.56 -12.87 17.09
N ALA A 122 -14.77 -12.34 16.14
CA ALA A 122 -14.99 -11.01 15.57
C ALA A 122 -16.23 -10.91 14.67
N GLU A 123 -16.61 -11.99 13.98
CA GLU A 123 -17.79 -11.99 13.11
C GLU A 123 -18.57 -13.32 13.24
N PRO A 124 -19.71 -13.35 13.94
CA PRO A 124 -20.49 -14.58 14.12
C PRO A 124 -21.17 -15.05 12.83
N ASP A 125 -21.47 -14.15 11.90
CA ASP A 125 -22.11 -14.49 10.62
C ASP A 125 -21.06 -15.09 9.67
N ALA A 126 -21.25 -16.36 9.28
CA ALA A 126 -20.27 -17.08 8.48
C ALA A 126 -20.02 -16.45 7.11
N THR A 127 -21.05 -15.92 6.46
CA THR A 127 -20.92 -15.29 5.14
C THR A 127 -20.17 -13.97 5.25
N LYS A 128 -20.50 -13.14 6.25
CA LYS A 128 -19.78 -11.88 6.49
C LYS A 128 -18.34 -12.13 6.93
N ARG A 129 -18.10 -13.18 7.72
CA ARG A 129 -16.76 -13.56 8.19
C ARG A 129 -15.85 -13.86 7.02
N VAL A 130 -16.28 -14.70 6.07
CA VAL A 130 -15.50 -15.02 4.87
C VAL A 130 -15.18 -13.75 4.08
N ALA A 131 -16.19 -12.93 3.78
CA ALA A 131 -15.98 -11.70 3.01
C ALA A 131 -15.00 -10.71 3.69
N ARG A 132 -15.06 -10.58 5.02
CA ARG A 132 -14.16 -9.69 5.78
C ARG A 132 -12.75 -10.27 5.93
N SER A 133 -12.63 -11.57 6.16
CA SER A 133 -11.36 -12.28 6.18
C SER A 133 -10.65 -12.15 4.83
N ASP A 134 -11.34 -12.43 3.72
CA ASP A 134 -10.81 -12.30 2.36
C ASP A 134 -10.32 -10.88 2.08
N ALA A 135 -11.10 -9.86 2.47
CA ALA A 135 -10.71 -8.46 2.31
C ALA A 135 -9.45 -8.10 3.11
N LEU A 136 -9.31 -8.62 4.33
CA LEU A 136 -8.12 -8.42 5.14
C LEU A 136 -6.90 -9.14 4.53
N HIS A 137 -7.04 -10.41 4.11
CA HIS A 137 -5.96 -11.15 3.46
C HIS A 137 -5.48 -10.47 2.18
N GLN A 138 -6.40 -9.94 1.38
CA GLN A 138 -6.02 -9.18 0.19
C GLN A 138 -5.21 -7.94 0.58
N THR A 139 -5.67 -7.19 1.59
CA THR A 139 -4.94 -6.01 2.08
C THR A 139 -3.53 -6.39 2.59
N LEU A 140 -3.41 -7.43 3.40
CA LEU A 140 -2.12 -7.88 3.95
C LEU A 140 -1.19 -8.43 2.86
N ARG A 141 -1.75 -9.11 1.85
CA ARG A 141 -1.00 -9.56 0.67
C ARG A 141 -0.44 -8.38 -0.12
N ASP A 142 -1.24 -7.35 -0.34
CA ASP A 142 -0.82 -6.15 -1.08
C ASP A 142 0.30 -5.40 -0.33
N ILE A 143 0.30 -5.44 1.01
CA ILE A 143 1.41 -4.93 1.83
C ILE A 143 2.65 -5.81 1.70
N ALA A 144 2.50 -7.14 1.75
CA ALA A 144 3.63 -8.08 1.64
C ALA A 144 4.27 -8.11 0.25
N MET A 145 3.47 -7.83 -0.78
CA MET A 145 3.85 -7.85 -2.18
C MET A 145 3.43 -6.54 -2.83
N PRO A 146 4.10 -5.42 -2.46
CA PRO A 146 3.78 -4.15 -3.07
C PRO A 146 3.99 -4.25 -4.59
N PRO A 147 3.13 -3.62 -5.41
CA PRO A 147 3.30 -3.65 -6.85
C PRO A 147 4.70 -3.14 -7.19
N VAL A 148 5.41 -3.90 -8.02
CA VAL A 148 6.72 -3.50 -8.52
C VAL A 148 6.51 -2.31 -9.46
N THR A 149 6.82 -1.10 -8.99
CA THR A 149 6.86 0.06 -9.86
C THR A 149 7.98 -0.15 -10.89
N PRO A 150 7.70 -0.03 -12.21
CA PRO A 150 8.73 -0.11 -13.23
C PRO A 150 9.85 0.91 -12.94
N SER A 151 11.11 0.53 -13.16
CA SER A 151 12.18 1.51 -13.13
C SER A 151 11.99 2.56 -14.24
N PRO A 152 12.49 3.81 -14.09
CA PRO A 152 12.38 4.82 -15.14
C PRO A 152 12.94 4.35 -16.49
N GLN A 153 13.99 3.52 -16.47
CA GLN A 153 14.55 2.89 -17.66
C GLN A 153 13.57 1.91 -18.31
N ARG A 154 12.89 1.07 -17.50
CA ARG A 154 11.89 0.12 -18.00
C ARG A 154 10.68 0.86 -18.60
N GLU A 155 10.26 1.95 -17.97
CA GLU A 155 9.18 2.79 -18.48
C GLU A 155 9.54 3.45 -19.82
N GLN A 156 10.79 3.94 -19.97
CA GLN A 156 11.28 4.45 -21.25
C GLN A 156 11.33 3.37 -22.35
N GLN A 157 11.72 2.15 -22.00
CA GLN A 157 11.69 1.01 -22.92
C GLN A 157 10.26 0.68 -23.35
N ASP A 158 9.31 0.66 -22.41
CA ASP A 158 7.89 0.41 -22.69
C ASP A 158 7.28 1.49 -23.59
N GLN A 159 7.59 2.76 -23.36
CA GLN A 159 7.18 3.87 -24.23
C GLN A 159 7.78 3.72 -25.63
N SER A 160 9.07 3.39 -25.72
CA SER A 160 9.75 3.15 -26.99
C SER A 160 9.14 1.99 -27.77
N TYR A 161 8.81 0.89 -27.09
CA TYR A 161 8.13 -0.26 -27.69
C TYR A 161 6.73 0.11 -28.17
N ALA A 162 5.96 0.87 -27.39
CA ALA A 162 4.61 1.30 -27.78
C ALA A 162 4.62 2.20 -29.03
N VAL A 163 5.60 3.10 -29.16
CA VAL A 163 5.75 3.92 -30.37
C VAL A 163 6.17 3.07 -31.56
N ALA A 164 7.23 2.26 -31.43
CA ALA A 164 7.76 1.47 -32.54
C ALA A 164 6.81 0.35 -32.99
N SER A 165 6.05 -0.25 -32.09
CA SER A 165 5.06 -1.29 -32.42
C SER A 165 3.92 -0.74 -33.27
N ARG A 166 3.44 0.48 -32.98
CA ARG A 166 2.45 1.17 -33.81
C ARG A 166 2.97 1.42 -35.22
N GLN A 167 4.24 1.80 -35.36
CA GLN A 167 4.87 1.96 -36.67
C GLN A 167 4.93 0.64 -37.44
N VAL A 168 5.38 -0.46 -36.80
CA VAL A 168 5.41 -1.79 -37.42
C VAL A 168 4.04 -2.21 -37.94
N ILE A 169 2.99 -2.00 -37.14
CA ILE A 169 1.61 -2.33 -37.53
C ILE A 169 1.18 -1.49 -38.73
N ALA A 170 1.43 -0.18 -38.71
CA ALA A 170 1.08 0.72 -39.82
C ALA A 170 1.82 0.36 -41.12
N ASP A 171 3.13 0.05 -41.02
CA ASP A 171 3.96 -0.31 -42.16
C ASP A 171 3.49 -1.63 -42.79
N VAL A 172 3.24 -2.66 -41.99
CA VAL A 172 2.77 -3.95 -42.52
C VAL A 172 1.36 -3.84 -43.10
N THR A 173 0.47 -3.11 -42.44
CA THR A 173 -0.92 -2.95 -42.92
C THR A 173 -0.99 -2.16 -44.22
N SER A 174 -0.05 -1.25 -44.47
CA SER A 174 0.01 -0.46 -45.72
C SER A 174 0.75 -1.16 -46.86
N SER A 175 1.62 -2.14 -46.58
CA SER A 175 2.47 -2.80 -47.57
C SER A 175 2.07 -4.23 -47.93
N VAL A 176 1.34 -4.94 -47.06
CA VAL A 176 0.91 -6.32 -47.28
C VAL A 176 -0.61 -6.34 -47.45
N SER A 177 -1.12 -6.89 -48.54
CA SER A 177 -2.58 -6.89 -48.81
C SER A 177 -3.31 -8.08 -48.19
N ASP A 178 -2.67 -9.25 -48.09
CA ASP A 178 -3.29 -10.43 -47.50
C ASP A 178 -3.34 -10.31 -45.97
N ARG A 179 -4.53 -10.53 -45.39
CA ARG A 179 -4.76 -10.33 -43.96
C ARG A 179 -4.10 -11.41 -43.09
N THR A 180 -3.90 -12.60 -43.63
CA THR A 180 -3.21 -13.69 -42.91
C THR A 180 -1.72 -13.40 -42.88
N GLU A 181 -1.17 -12.97 -44.02
CA GLU A 181 0.23 -12.58 -44.15
C GLU A 181 0.58 -11.33 -43.33
N GLN A 182 -0.31 -10.32 -43.30
CA GLN A 182 -0.17 -9.15 -42.41
C GLN A 182 0.03 -9.57 -40.94
N ARG A 183 -0.79 -10.52 -40.45
CA ARG A 183 -0.72 -10.97 -39.06
C ARG A 183 0.62 -11.65 -38.77
N VAL A 184 1.06 -12.54 -39.65
CA VAL A 184 2.35 -13.22 -39.52
C VAL A 184 3.48 -12.21 -39.47
N GLN A 185 3.52 -11.25 -40.41
CA GLN A 185 4.58 -10.25 -40.44
C GLN A 185 4.54 -9.28 -39.26
N ILE A 186 3.36 -8.89 -38.78
CA ILE A 186 3.23 -8.08 -37.56
C ILE A 186 3.80 -8.85 -36.37
N ASP A 187 3.40 -10.10 -36.17
CA ASP A 187 3.84 -10.91 -35.03
C ASP A 187 5.36 -11.14 -35.05
N GLU A 188 5.94 -11.44 -36.21
CA GLU A 188 7.38 -11.61 -36.38
C GLU A 188 8.14 -10.31 -36.07
N ARG A 189 7.72 -9.19 -36.69
CA ARG A 189 8.40 -7.91 -36.49
C ARG A 189 8.24 -7.37 -35.06
N LEU A 190 7.10 -7.59 -34.41
CA LEU A 190 6.89 -7.24 -33.00
C LEU A 190 7.74 -8.11 -32.07
N ARG A 191 7.93 -9.39 -32.39
CA ARG A 191 8.84 -10.28 -31.65
C ARG A 191 10.28 -9.79 -31.74
N ASP A 192 10.74 -9.44 -32.93
CA ASP A 192 12.09 -8.89 -33.13
C ASP A 192 12.26 -7.51 -32.52
N LEU A 193 11.24 -6.66 -32.57
CA LEU A 193 11.22 -5.38 -31.88
C LEU A 193 11.35 -5.55 -30.36
N ARG A 194 10.64 -6.52 -29.77
CA ARG A 194 10.73 -6.81 -28.34
C ARG A 194 12.15 -7.26 -27.95
N LYS A 195 12.75 -8.16 -28.72
CA LYS A 195 14.15 -8.59 -28.51
C LYS A 195 15.13 -7.42 -28.59
N ARG A 196 14.94 -6.48 -29.52
CA ARG A 196 15.81 -5.30 -29.63
C ARG A 196 15.67 -4.33 -28.45
N ILE A 197 14.47 -4.13 -27.93
CA ILE A 197 14.21 -3.14 -26.87
C ILE A 197 14.53 -3.69 -25.47
N TYR A 198 14.23 -4.97 -25.22
CA TYR A 198 14.38 -5.58 -23.89
C TYR A 198 15.52 -6.60 -23.80
N GLY A 199 16.19 -6.92 -24.90
CA GLY A 199 17.16 -8.02 -25.00
C GLY A 199 16.49 -9.41 -25.10
N ASP A 200 17.30 -10.48 -25.11
CA ASP A 200 16.82 -11.88 -25.10
C ASP A 200 16.22 -12.31 -23.74
N ALA A 201 16.15 -11.40 -22.76
CA ALA A 201 15.67 -11.67 -21.40
C ALA A 201 14.18 -12.05 -21.29
N ASP A 202 13.40 -11.94 -22.38
CA ASP A 202 12.01 -12.41 -22.41
C ASP A 202 11.90 -13.96 -22.54
N ALA A 203 13.03 -14.68 -22.69
CA ALA A 203 13.12 -16.13 -22.48
C ALA A 203 13.43 -16.53 -21.02
N GLY A 204 13.63 -15.55 -20.14
CA GLY A 204 14.21 -15.70 -18.82
C GLY A 204 13.26 -15.53 -17.64
N ARG A 205 11.97 -15.88 -17.76
CA ARG A 205 11.23 -16.38 -16.59
C ARG A 205 11.58 -17.86 -16.39
N SER A 206 12.83 -18.11 -15.99
CA SER A 206 13.27 -19.42 -15.55
C SER A 206 13.69 -19.33 -14.08
N ARG A 207 12.73 -19.77 -13.25
CA ARG A 207 12.85 -20.31 -11.88
C ARG A 207 13.27 -19.37 -10.76
#